data_AF-A0A1E5WQL4-F1
#
_entry.id   AF-A0A1E5WQL4-F1
#
_cell.length_a   1.000
_cell.length_b   1.000
_cell.length_c   1.000
_cell.angle_alpha   90.00
_cell.angle_beta   90.00
_cell.angle_gamma   90.00
#
_symmetry.space_group_name_H-M   'P 1'
#
loop_
_entity.id
_entity.type
_entity.pdbx_description
1 polymer ?
#
loop_
_entity_poly.entity_id
_entity_poly.type
_entity_poly.pdbx_seq_one_letter_code
_entity_poly.pdbx_strand_id
1 'polypeptide(L)' 'MCNATWPDAAVDAIKTLMDSLIEISAIAGVAHKHAARESECISHYLAFVQLKADQALDKAGKIIMADVQEVHHA' A
#
# COMPACT_ATOMS: atom_id res chain seq x y z
N MET A 1 -6.65 23.43 -26.33
CA MET A 1 -5.71 22.35 -25.93
C MET A 1 -5.73 22.29 -24.42
N CYS A 2 -6.55 21.40 -23.86
CA CYS A 2 -6.65 21.22 -22.42
C CYS A 2 -5.55 20.23 -22.00
N ASN A 3 -4.60 20.70 -21.20
CA ASN A 3 -3.66 19.83 -20.51
C ASN A 3 -4.40 19.16 -19.35
N ALA A 4 -5.15 18.09 -19.66
CA ALA A 4 -5.59 17.18 -18.62
C ALA A 4 -4.36 16.37 -18.19
N THR A 5 -3.58 16.90 -17.25
CA THR A 5 -2.73 16.06 -16.39
C THR A 5 -3.66 15.31 -15.45
N TRP A 6 -4.37 14.33 -16.02
CA TRP A 6 -4.94 13.25 -15.25
C TRP A 6 -3.75 12.54 -14.59
N PRO A 7 -3.74 12.35 -13.26
CA PRO A 7 -2.90 11.32 -12.69
C PRO A 7 -3.42 10.02 -13.31
N ASP A 8 -2.62 9.44 -14.20
CA ASP A 8 -2.82 8.08 -14.66
C ASP A 8 -3.10 7.22 -13.42
N ALA A 9 -4.29 6.62 -13.33
CA ALA A 9 -4.72 5.92 -12.13
C ALA A 9 -3.72 4.82 -11.73
N ALA A 10 -2.98 4.29 -12.72
CA ALA A 10 -1.84 3.41 -12.47
C ALA A 10 -0.73 4.09 -11.65
N VAL A 11 -0.38 5.35 -11.94
CA VAL A 11 0.61 6.12 -11.18
C VAL A 11 0.17 6.33 -9.73
N ASP A 12 -1.11 6.62 -9.47
CA ASP A 12 -1.60 6.82 -8.11
C ASP A 12 -1.74 5.52 -7.32
N ALA A 13 -2.09 4.41 -7.99
CA ALA A 13 -2.01 3.08 -7.42
C ALA A 13 -0.56 2.70 -7.07
N ILE A 14 0.41 2.98 -7.97
CA ILE A 14 1.84 2.74 -7.73
C ILE A 14 2.34 3.56 -6.55
N LYS A 15 2.03 4.87 -6.46
CA LYS A 15 2.40 5.70 -5.30
C LYS A 15 1.85 5.13 -4.00
N THR A 16 0.57 4.73 -3.99
CA THR A 16 -0.07 4.13 -2.81
C THR A 16 0.64 2.85 -2.36
N LEU A 17 1.07 2.01 -3.31
CA LEU A 17 1.84 0.80 -3.02
C LEU A 17 3.24 1.15 -2.50
N MET A 18 3.92 2.14 -3.08
CA MET A 18 5.24 2.58 -2.62
C MET A 18 5.22 3.13 -1.20
N ASP A 19 4.26 3.98 -0.86
CA ASP A 19 4.08 4.52 0.50
C ASP A 19 3.88 3.37 1.51
N SER A 20 3.08 2.38 1.13
CA SER A 20 2.79 1.22 1.98
C SER A 20 4.02 0.32 2.16
N LEU A 21 4.84 0.14 1.11
CA LEU A 21 6.10 -0.59 1.20
C LEU A 21 7.12 0.11 2.11
N ILE A 22 7.15 1.45 2.12
CA ILE A 22 7.99 2.23 3.03
C ILE A 22 7.55 2.02 4.48
N GLU A 23 6.24 2.10 4.75
CA GLU A 23 5.69 1.82 6.09
C GLU A 23 6.05 0.41 6.54
N ILE A 24 5.78 -0.61 5.71
CA ILE A 24 6.11 -2.02 5.99
C ILE A 24 7.60 -2.19 6.29
N SER A 25 8.48 -1.55 5.51
CA SER A 25 9.93 -1.61 5.73
C SER A 25 10.32 -1.01 7.09
N ALA A 26 9.74 0.13 7.46
CA ALA A 26 10.00 0.75 8.77
C ALA A 26 9.54 -0.15 9.92
N ILE A 27 8.36 -0.76 9.80
CA ILE A 27 7.80 -1.68 10.80
C ILE A 27 8.66 -2.94 10.92
N ALA A 28 9.07 -3.53 9.80
CA ALA A 28 9.96 -4.69 9.77
C ALA A 28 11.32 -4.37 10.42
N GLY A 29 11.86 -3.16 10.21
CA GLY A 29 13.10 -2.71 10.85
C GLY A 29 12.96 -2.57 12.38
N VAL A 30 11.83 -2.09 12.87
CA VAL A 30 11.51 -2.03 14.31
C VAL A 30 11.33 -3.45 14.86
N ALA A 31 10.59 -4.30 14.16
CA ALA A 31 10.35 -5.69 14.53
C ALA A 31 11.67 -6.45 14.65
N HIS A 32 12.58 -6.32 13.68
CA HIS A 32 13.89 -6.98 13.72
C HIS A 32 14.73 -6.58 14.94
N LYS A 33 14.71 -5.30 15.32
CA LYS A 33 15.41 -4.80 16.52
C LYS A 33 14.82 -5.34 17.83
N HIS A 34 13.51 -5.60 17.87
CA HIS A 34 12.80 -6.09 19.06
C HIS A 34 12.69 -7.63 19.10
N ALA A 35 12.76 -8.30 17.95
CA ALA A 35 12.76 -9.76 17.81
C ALA A 35 13.94 -10.43 18.52
N ALA A 36 15.07 -9.72 18.64
CA ALA A 36 16.22 -10.18 19.41
C ALA A 36 15.96 -10.23 20.94
N ARG A 37 14.82 -9.69 21.41
CA ARG A 37 14.49 -9.55 22.83
C ARG A 37 13.20 -10.26 23.23
N GLU A 38 12.14 -10.26 22.41
CA GLU A 38 10.83 -10.80 22.81
C GLU A 38 10.04 -11.41 21.64
N SER A 39 9.59 -12.67 21.78
CA SER A 39 8.86 -13.41 20.75
C SER A 39 7.43 -12.89 20.51
N GLU A 40 6.75 -12.34 21.53
CA GLU A 40 5.40 -11.75 21.38
C GLU A 40 5.41 -10.48 20.52
N CYS A 41 6.49 -9.71 20.58
CA CYS A 41 6.68 -8.53 19.73
C CYS A 41 6.62 -8.91 18.25
N ILE A 42 7.23 -10.03 17.86
CA ILE A 42 7.30 -10.48 16.46
C ILE A 42 5.91 -10.75 15.89
N SER A 43 5.05 -11.45 16.64
CA SER A 43 3.68 -11.75 16.22
C SER A 43 2.85 -10.48 16.01
N HIS A 44 3.00 -9.49 16.91
CA HIS A 44 2.29 -8.21 16.80
C HIS A 44 2.72 -7.43 15.55
N TYR A 45 4.02 -7.34 15.28
CA TYR A 45 4.51 -6.67 14.09
C TYR A 45 4.14 -7.39 12.79
N LEU A 46 4.13 -8.72 12.78
CA LEU A 46 3.71 -9.50 11.61
C LEU A 46 2.24 -9.22 11.25
N ALA A 47 1.36 -9.24 12.25
CA ALA A 47 -0.06 -8.90 12.06
C ALA A 47 -0.23 -7.46 11.53
N PHE A 48 0.59 -6.53 12.02
CA PHE A 48 0.55 -5.14 11.58
C PHE A 48 1.04 -4.97 10.13
N VAL A 49 2.10 -5.68 9.72
CA VAL A 49 2.57 -5.71 8.32
C VAL A 49 1.49 -6.27 7.39
N GLN A 50 0.85 -7.37 7.77
CA GLN A 50 -0.24 -7.97 7.00
C GLN A 50 -1.41 -6.99 6.84
N LEU A 51 -1.84 -6.35 7.92
CA LEU A 51 -2.89 -5.33 7.88
C LEU A 51 -2.57 -4.19 6.90
N LYS A 52 -1.33 -3.69 6.93
CA LYS A 52 -0.90 -2.61 6.04
C LYS A 52 -0.85 -3.04 4.58
N ALA A 53 -0.41 -4.26 4.31
CA ALA A 53 -0.43 -4.81 2.96
C ALA A 53 -1.87 -4.95 2.41
N ASP A 54 -2.80 -5.45 3.23
CA ASP A 54 -4.21 -5.60 2.83
C ASP A 54 -4.87 -4.25 2.53
N GLN A 55 -4.61 -3.25 3.38
CA GLN A 55 -5.11 -1.88 3.18
C GLN A 55 -4.57 -1.25 1.89
N ALA A 56 -3.28 -1.47 1.61
CA ALA A 56 -2.64 -0.97 0.39
C ALA A 56 -3.25 -1.61 -0.85
N LEU A 57 -3.48 -2.93 -0.81
CA LEU A 57 -4.04 -3.68 -1.92
C LEU A 57 -5.50 -3.30 -2.19
N ASP A 58 -6.33 -3.17 -1.14
CA ASP A 58 -7.72 -2.71 -1.27
C ASP A 58 -7.78 -1.30 -1.87
N LYS A 59 -6.95 -0.37 -1.39
CA LYS A 59 -6.91 1.00 -1.89
C LYS A 59 -6.43 1.07 -3.34
N ALA A 60 -5.36 0.36 -3.70
CA ALA A 60 -4.86 0.30 -5.06
C ALA A 60 -5.89 -0.36 -6.01
N GLY A 61 -6.54 -1.45 -5.56
CA GLY A 61 -7.59 -2.13 -6.31
C GLY A 61 -8.79 -1.24 -6.62
N LYS A 62 -9.23 -0.43 -5.65
CA LYS A 62 -10.31 0.55 -5.85
C LYS A 62 -9.95 1.63 -6.87
N ILE A 63 -8.71 2.13 -6.85
CA ILE A 63 -8.22 3.12 -7.82
C ILE A 63 -8.26 2.53 -9.24
N ILE A 64 -7.74 1.32 -9.42
CA ILE A 64 -7.71 0.64 -10.72
C ILE A 64 -9.14 0.32 -11.20
N MET A 65 -10.02 -0.15 -10.32
CA MET A 65 -11.39 -0.50 -10.69
C MET A 65 -12.21 0.73 -11.11
N ALA A 66 -12.01 1.87 -10.45
CA ALA A 66 -12.63 3.13 -10.83
C ALA A 66 -12.19 3.58 -12.23
N ASP A 67 -10.89 3.48 -12.52
CA ASP A 67 -10.32 3.80 -13.83
C ASP A 67 -10.87 2.91 -14.95
N VAL A 68 -10.95 1.59 -14.72
CA VAL A 68 -11.53 0.64 -15.67
C VAL A 68 -12.99 0.96 -15.98
N GLN A 69 -13.80 1.30 -14.98
CA GLN A 69 -15.21 1.65 -15.18
C GLN A 69 -15.37 2.93 -16.01
N GLU A 70 -14.52 3.94 -15.79
CA GLU A 70 -14.57 5.18 -16.57
C GLU A 70 -14.29 4.94 -18.06
N VAL A 71 -13.33 4.07 -18.38
CA VAL A 71 -13.02 3.68 -19.77
C VAL A 71 -14.20 2.94 -20.44
N HIS A 72 -14.97 2.15 -19.68
CA HIS A 72 -16.11 1.41 -20.23
C HIS A 72 -17.39 2.27 -20.39
N HIS A 73 -17.45 3.46 -19.79
CA HIS A 73 -18.60 4.37 -19.84
C HIS A 73 -18.38 5.61 -20.73
N ALA A 74 -17.20 5.77 -21.33
CA ALA A 74 -16.83 6.82 -22.27
C ALA A 74 -17.06 6.42 -23.73
#